data_AF-A0A7J0DKD0-F1
#
_entry.id   AF-A0A7J0DKD0-F1
#
_cell.length_a   1.000
_cell.length_b   1.000
_cell.length_c   1.000
_cell.angle_alpha   90.00
_cell.angle_beta   90.00
_cell.angle_gamma   90.00
#
_symmetry.space_group_name_H-M   'P 1'
#
loop_
_entity.id
_entity.type
_entity.pdbx_description
1 polymer ?
#
loop_
_entity_poly.entity_id
_entity_poly.type
_entity_poly.pdbx_seq_one_letter_code
_entity_poly.pdbx_strand_id
1 'polypeptide(L)'
;MPTYPEEVGLMLRALGYGKDVHIYVASGEVYGGEETLAPLKALFPNFYSKDTLASKEELEPFSAFSSRMAALDFIVCDESDVFVTNNNGNMARILAGRRRYHGHKPTIRPNAKKLYRFFLNRVNMTWEAFASSVRTYQRGFMGEPKEVRPGRGEFHENPASCICEDTEAKEKTDSGPRKLGKEIGATRKDVGEVVDDENDDDELEWSDPDDEEDQNAPLDKGLFNRTGLDYDTFSSDEPELEELLSD
;
A
#
# COMPACT_ATOMS: atom_id res chain seq x y z
N MET A 1 -0.50 9.77 -3.90
CA MET A 1 -1.88 10.24 -3.66
C MET A 1 -2.74 9.05 -3.26
N PRO A 2 -3.59 9.18 -2.23
CA PRO A 2 -4.60 8.18 -1.92
C PRO A 2 -5.57 8.02 -3.09
N THR A 3 -6.02 6.80 -3.37
CA THR A 3 -7.11 6.56 -4.32
C THR A 3 -8.45 7.03 -3.73
N TYR A 4 -9.28 7.68 -4.55
CA TYR A 4 -10.59 8.16 -4.11
C TYR A 4 -11.55 6.99 -3.86
N PRO A 5 -12.51 7.09 -2.92
CA PRO A 5 -13.45 6.01 -2.62
C PRO A 5 -14.26 5.54 -3.84
N GLU A 6 -14.62 6.45 -4.76
CA GLU A 6 -15.26 6.11 -6.03
C GLU A 6 -14.38 5.21 -6.90
N GLU A 7 -13.10 5.54 -7.04
CA GLU A 7 -12.14 4.80 -7.86
C GLU A 7 -11.89 3.41 -7.27
N VAL A 8 -11.77 3.31 -5.95
CA VAL A 8 -11.67 2.02 -5.23
C VAL A 8 -12.91 1.18 -5.50
N GLY A 9 -14.10 1.78 -5.39
CA GLY A 9 -15.35 1.09 -5.67
C GLY A 9 -15.41 0.56 -7.10
N LEU A 10 -15.10 1.39 -8.09
CA LEU A 10 -15.07 0.99 -9.51
C LEU A 10 -14.02 -0.10 -9.78
N MET A 11 -12.86 -0.02 -9.15
CA MET A 11 -11.83 -1.04 -9.23
C MET A 11 -12.34 -2.38 -8.71
N LEU A 12 -12.96 -2.41 -7.52
CA LEU A 12 -13.52 -3.64 -6.95
C LEU A 12 -14.62 -4.23 -7.85
N ARG A 13 -15.51 -3.40 -8.38
CA ARG A 13 -16.53 -3.84 -9.34
C ARG A 13 -15.90 -4.46 -10.59
N ALA A 14 -14.83 -3.87 -11.11
CA ALA A 14 -14.09 -4.38 -12.27
C ALA A 14 -13.32 -5.67 -11.99
N LEU A 15 -12.86 -5.88 -10.74
CA LEU A 15 -12.24 -7.12 -10.28
C LEU A 15 -13.26 -8.26 -10.09
N GLY A 16 -14.56 -7.95 -10.12
CA GLY A 16 -15.65 -8.93 -10.07
C GLY A 16 -16.39 -8.99 -8.73
N TYR A 17 -16.11 -8.09 -7.78
CA TYR A 17 -16.85 -8.04 -6.53
C TYR A 17 -18.29 -7.57 -6.75
N GLY A 18 -19.24 -8.39 -6.28
CA GLY A 18 -20.68 -8.15 -6.36
C GLY A 18 -21.15 -7.04 -5.42
N LYS A 19 -22.40 -6.61 -5.57
CA LYS A 19 -22.99 -5.54 -4.73
C LYS A 19 -23.38 -6.06 -3.34
N ASP A 20 -23.47 -7.37 -3.21
CA ASP A 20 -23.78 -8.15 -2.03
C ASP A 20 -22.58 -8.29 -1.09
N VAL A 21 -21.37 -7.97 -1.56
CA VAL A 21 -20.16 -7.95 -0.74
C VAL A 21 -20.31 -6.95 0.40
N HIS A 22 -19.91 -7.38 1.60
CA HIS A 22 -19.84 -6.53 2.78
C HIS A 22 -18.53 -5.75 2.76
N ILE A 23 -18.60 -4.43 2.81
CA ILE A 23 -17.44 -3.53 2.90
C ILE A 23 -17.36 -2.98 4.32
N TYR A 24 -16.22 -3.20 4.96
CA TYR A 24 -15.81 -2.49 6.16
C TYR A 24 -14.79 -1.41 5.81
N VAL A 25 -15.01 -0.17 6.26
CA VAL A 25 -14.07 0.94 6.04
C VAL A 25 -13.32 1.28 7.33
N ALA A 26 -12.04 0.93 7.34
CA ALA A 26 -11.05 1.30 8.35
C ALA A 26 -10.45 2.68 8.05
N SER A 27 -11.30 3.70 7.92
CA SER A 27 -10.87 5.09 7.74
C SER A 27 -11.24 5.89 8.97
N GLY A 28 -10.37 6.79 9.42
CA GLY A 28 -10.82 7.93 10.22
C GLY A 28 -11.71 8.86 9.38
N GLU A 29 -11.96 10.08 9.83
CA GLU A 29 -12.71 11.10 9.06
C GLU A 29 -11.98 11.62 7.80
N VAL A 30 -10.89 10.96 7.40
CA VAL A 30 -9.88 11.39 6.41
C VAL A 30 -10.44 11.66 5.02
N TYR A 31 -11.57 11.05 4.67
CA TYR A 31 -12.20 11.30 3.37
C TYR A 31 -13.14 12.51 3.35
N GLY A 32 -13.30 13.28 4.43
CA GLY A 32 -14.29 14.37 4.44
C GLY A 32 -15.72 13.86 4.71
N GLY A 33 -15.83 12.75 5.44
CA GLY A 33 -17.10 12.25 5.98
C GLY A 33 -17.94 11.42 5.00
N GLU A 34 -19.26 11.46 5.20
CA GLU A 34 -20.20 10.59 4.51
C GLU A 34 -20.36 10.92 3.01
N GLU A 35 -20.18 12.18 2.62
CA GLU A 35 -20.37 12.63 1.23
C GLU A 35 -19.39 11.96 0.25
N THR A 36 -18.13 11.83 0.63
CA THR A 36 -17.09 11.24 -0.22
C THR A 36 -17.13 9.72 -0.24
N LEU A 37 -17.73 9.10 0.79
CA LEU A 37 -18.00 7.67 0.83
C LEU A 37 -19.30 7.30 0.09
N ALA A 38 -20.17 8.27 -0.22
CA ALA A 38 -21.45 8.02 -0.87
C ALA A 38 -21.33 7.24 -2.21
N PRO A 39 -20.37 7.54 -3.11
CA PRO A 39 -20.20 6.75 -4.34
C PRO A 39 -19.82 5.29 -4.06
N LEU A 40 -18.98 5.04 -3.06
CA LEU A 40 -18.59 3.69 -2.65
C LEU A 40 -19.78 2.92 -2.07
N LYS A 41 -20.57 3.57 -1.20
CA LYS A 41 -21.80 3.02 -0.60
C LYS A 41 -22.88 2.73 -1.64
N ALA A 42 -22.95 3.52 -2.71
CA ALA A 42 -23.87 3.27 -3.82
C ALA A 42 -23.50 2.00 -4.62
N LEU A 43 -22.21 1.69 -4.75
CA LEU A 43 -21.73 0.47 -5.40
C LEU A 43 -21.84 -0.77 -4.50
N PHE A 44 -21.71 -0.58 -3.18
CA PHE A 44 -21.72 -1.63 -2.16
C PHE A 44 -22.63 -1.23 -0.99
N PRO A 45 -23.93 -1.54 -1.04
CA PRO A 45 -24.90 -1.15 -0.01
C PRO A 45 -24.65 -1.78 1.37
N ASN A 46 -24.01 -2.94 1.42
CA ASN A 46 -23.62 -3.60 2.68
C ASN A 46 -22.34 -2.94 3.22
N PHE A 47 -22.47 -1.74 3.76
CA PHE A 47 -21.36 -0.87 4.14
C PHE A 47 -21.31 -0.65 5.66
N TYR A 48 -20.13 -0.83 6.25
CA TYR A 48 -19.92 -0.81 7.69
C TYR A 48 -18.66 -0.04 8.08
N SER A 49 -18.70 0.54 9.28
CA SER A 49 -17.56 1.04 10.05
C SER A 49 -17.68 0.55 11.50
N LYS A 50 -16.65 0.75 12.33
CA LYS A 50 -16.71 0.47 13.77
C LYS A 50 -17.93 1.10 14.44
N ASP A 51 -18.28 2.33 14.07
CA ASP A 51 -19.42 3.08 14.64
C ASP A 51 -20.79 2.50 14.24
N THR A 52 -20.85 1.72 13.15
CA THR A 52 -22.07 1.03 12.73
C THR A 52 -22.18 -0.40 13.26
N LEU A 53 -21.04 -1.02 13.62
CA LEU A 53 -20.98 -2.40 14.10
C LEU A 53 -21.08 -2.49 15.63
N ALA A 54 -20.54 -1.51 16.34
CA ALA A 54 -20.53 -1.47 17.80
C ALA A 54 -21.37 -0.29 18.32
N SER A 55 -21.98 -0.49 19.48
CA SER A 55 -22.68 0.57 20.20
C SER A 55 -21.71 1.61 20.76
N LYS A 56 -22.22 2.79 21.10
CA LYS A 56 -21.41 3.85 21.72
C LYS A 56 -20.83 3.38 23.05
N GLU A 57 -21.60 2.62 23.81
CA GLU A 57 -21.21 2.03 25.10
C GLU A 57 -20.07 1.02 24.95
N GLU A 58 -20.06 0.23 23.86
CA GLU A 58 -18.97 -0.72 23.57
C GLU A 58 -17.69 -0.01 23.08
N LEU A 59 -17.82 1.14 22.42
CA LEU A 59 -16.68 1.92 21.92
C LEU A 59 -16.07 2.86 22.97
N GLU A 60 -16.84 3.26 23.98
CA GLU A 60 -16.44 4.22 25.03
C GLU A 60 -15.06 3.90 25.65
N PRO A 61 -14.74 2.64 26.03
CA PRO A 61 -13.45 2.31 26.66
C PRO A 61 -12.22 2.50 25.76
N PHE A 62 -12.44 2.56 24.44
CA PHE A 62 -11.39 2.71 23.42
C PHE A 62 -11.29 4.14 22.89
N SER A 63 -12.39 4.88 22.92
CA SER A 63 -12.56 6.20 22.28
C SER A 63 -11.54 7.27 22.73
N ALA A 64 -11.05 7.19 23.97
CA ALA A 64 -10.07 8.12 24.51
C ALA A 64 -8.69 8.03 23.84
N PHE A 65 -8.39 6.94 23.11
CA PHE A 65 -7.09 6.72 22.49
C PHE A 65 -7.26 6.30 21.02
N SER A 66 -6.76 7.13 20.11
CA SER A 66 -6.80 6.86 18.67
C SER A 66 -6.15 5.51 18.31
N SER A 67 -5.07 5.13 19.00
CA SER A 67 -4.39 3.84 18.81
C SER A 67 -5.28 2.64 19.18
N ARG A 68 -6.14 2.77 20.20
CA ARG A 68 -7.09 1.71 20.59
C ARG A 68 -8.22 1.60 19.59
N MET A 69 -8.72 2.73 19.09
CA MET A 69 -9.72 2.75 18.01
C MET A 69 -9.15 2.12 16.73
N ALA A 70 -7.90 2.42 16.38
CA ALA A 70 -7.21 1.82 15.25
C ALA A 70 -6.96 0.31 15.44
N ALA A 71 -6.79 -0.16 16.69
CA ALA A 71 -6.67 -1.60 16.97
C ALA A 71 -7.97 -2.36 16.66
N LEU A 72 -9.14 -1.75 16.85
CA LEU A 72 -10.42 -2.34 16.42
C LEU A 72 -10.48 -2.47 14.90
N ASP A 73 -10.11 -1.41 14.19
CA ASP A 73 -10.02 -1.43 12.73
C ASP A 73 -9.03 -2.52 12.24
N PHE A 74 -7.89 -2.67 12.94
CA PHE A 74 -6.89 -3.69 12.63
C PHE A 74 -7.46 -5.10 12.71
N ILE A 75 -8.20 -5.42 13.78
CA ILE A 75 -8.77 -6.76 13.98
C ILE A 75 -9.75 -7.10 12.85
N VAL A 76 -10.63 -6.17 12.48
CA VAL A 76 -11.59 -6.40 11.40
C VAL A 76 -10.88 -6.58 10.04
N CYS A 77 -9.84 -5.79 9.77
CA CYS A 77 -9.06 -5.91 8.53
C CYS A 77 -8.18 -7.17 8.48
N ASP A 78 -7.70 -7.68 9.61
CA ASP A 78 -6.96 -8.95 9.68
C ASP A 78 -7.89 -10.13 9.44
N GLU A 79 -9.11 -10.06 9.97
CA GLU A 79 -10.09 -11.14 9.85
C GLU A 79 -10.84 -11.17 8.52
N SER A 80 -10.88 -10.07 7.77
CA SER A 80 -11.58 -10.00 6.48
C SER A 80 -11.04 -10.96 5.42
N ASP A 81 -11.89 -11.39 4.50
CA ASP A 81 -11.48 -12.26 3.38
C ASP A 81 -10.45 -11.56 2.47
N VAL A 82 -10.67 -10.28 2.20
CA VAL A 82 -9.82 -9.43 1.36
C VAL A 82 -9.63 -8.10 2.06
N PHE A 83 -8.41 -7.58 2.02
CA PHE A 83 -8.08 -6.25 2.51
C PHE A 83 -7.63 -5.37 1.35
N VAL A 84 -8.04 -4.11 1.32
CA VAL A 84 -7.67 -3.15 0.27
C VAL A 84 -7.00 -1.96 0.94
N THR A 85 -5.78 -1.62 0.51
CA THR A 85 -5.07 -0.47 1.04
C THR A 85 -5.48 0.80 0.28
N ASN A 86 -5.59 1.94 0.97
CA ASN A 86 -5.74 3.25 0.30
C ASN A 86 -4.42 4.03 0.21
N ASN A 87 -3.47 3.66 1.06
CA ASN A 87 -2.16 4.25 1.23
C ASN A 87 -1.18 3.17 1.72
N ASN A 88 0.10 3.51 1.77
CA ASN A 88 1.16 2.64 2.26
C ASN A 88 1.54 2.99 3.72
N GLY A 89 0.56 3.35 4.55
CA GLY A 89 0.80 3.65 5.96
C GLY A 89 1.19 2.42 6.79
N ASN A 90 1.67 2.64 8.02
CA ASN A 90 2.12 1.57 8.93
C ASN A 90 1.08 0.45 9.12
N MET A 91 -0.19 0.81 9.26
CA MET A 91 -1.28 -0.16 9.41
C MET A 91 -1.41 -1.06 8.16
N ALA A 92 -1.30 -0.48 6.97
CA ALA A 92 -1.36 -1.23 5.71
C ALA A 92 -0.20 -2.22 5.59
N ARG A 93 1.01 -1.77 5.92
CA ARG A 93 2.24 -2.60 5.90
C ARG A 93 2.12 -3.78 6.87
N ILE A 94 1.77 -3.52 8.13
CA ILE A 94 1.64 -4.57 9.15
C ILE A 94 0.52 -5.56 8.80
N LEU A 95 -0.63 -5.10 8.33
CA LEU A 95 -1.72 -5.99 7.89
C LEU A 95 -1.30 -6.85 6.70
N ALA A 96 -0.62 -6.27 5.71
CA ALA A 96 -0.14 -7.02 4.57
C ALA A 96 0.82 -8.15 4.98
N GLY A 97 1.78 -7.89 5.86
CA GLY A 97 2.69 -8.94 6.33
C GLY A 97 2.00 -9.97 7.20
N ARG A 98 1.14 -9.55 8.14
CA ARG A 98 0.38 -10.47 8.99
C ARG A 98 -0.53 -11.38 8.18
N ARG A 99 -1.30 -10.82 7.24
CA ARG A 99 -2.18 -11.57 6.33
C ARG A 99 -1.38 -12.47 5.39
N ARG A 100 -0.14 -12.13 5.03
CA ARG A 100 0.76 -12.99 4.23
C ARG A 100 1.28 -14.18 5.05
N TYR A 101 1.66 -13.94 6.29
CA TYR A 101 2.33 -14.92 7.16
C TYR A 101 1.34 -15.89 7.84
N HIS A 102 0.20 -15.39 8.32
CA HIS A 102 -0.73 -16.13 9.17
C HIS A 102 -1.93 -16.67 8.37
N GLY A 103 -1.68 -17.65 7.49
CA GLY A 103 -2.75 -18.28 6.70
C GLY A 103 -3.22 -17.39 5.53
N HIS A 104 -2.26 -16.98 4.71
CA HIS A 104 -2.39 -16.15 3.51
C HIS A 104 -3.81 -15.68 3.16
N LYS A 105 -4.12 -14.40 3.43
CA LYS A 105 -5.31 -13.71 2.94
C LYS A 105 -4.94 -12.58 1.98
N PRO A 106 -5.64 -12.39 0.84
CA PRO A 106 -5.29 -11.36 -0.13
C PRO A 106 -5.30 -9.93 0.45
N THR A 107 -4.30 -9.15 0.07
CA THR A 107 -4.20 -7.71 0.35
C THR A 107 -3.99 -6.97 -0.97
N ILE A 108 -5.05 -6.36 -1.49
CA ILE A 108 -5.07 -5.62 -2.76
C ILE A 108 -4.50 -4.23 -2.52
N ARG A 109 -3.47 -3.85 -3.29
CA ARG A 109 -2.89 -2.50 -3.27
C ARG A 109 -3.23 -1.83 -4.60
N PRO A 110 -4.08 -0.80 -4.69
CA PRO A 110 -4.40 -0.19 -5.98
C PRO A 110 -3.13 0.21 -6.74
N ASN A 111 -3.01 -0.15 -8.02
CA ASN A 111 -1.92 0.35 -8.86
C ASN A 111 -2.17 1.83 -9.20
N ALA A 112 -1.94 2.71 -8.21
CA ALA A 112 -2.38 4.09 -8.23
C ALA A 112 -1.86 4.84 -9.47
N LYS A 113 -0.61 4.61 -9.88
CA LYS A 113 0.00 5.27 -11.04
C LYS A 113 -0.74 4.93 -12.35
N LYS A 114 -0.99 3.64 -12.61
CA LYS A 114 -1.67 3.21 -13.84
C LYS A 114 -3.17 3.49 -13.79
N LEU A 115 -3.81 3.25 -12.64
CA LEU A 115 -5.25 3.45 -12.45
C LEU A 115 -5.63 4.93 -12.50
N TYR A 116 -4.90 5.82 -11.82
CA TYR A 116 -5.21 7.26 -11.83
C TYR A 116 -5.25 7.83 -13.25
N ARG A 117 -4.21 7.55 -14.05
CA ARG A 117 -4.13 8.00 -15.45
C ARG A 117 -5.24 7.38 -16.32
N PHE A 118 -5.66 6.17 -15.99
CA PHE A 118 -6.77 5.51 -16.68
C PHE A 118 -8.13 6.12 -16.30
N PHE A 119 -8.38 6.40 -15.02
CA PHE A 119 -9.62 7.02 -14.55
C PHE A 119 -9.85 8.41 -15.13
N LEU A 120 -8.79 9.21 -15.34
CA LEU A 120 -8.88 10.51 -16.02
C LEU A 120 -9.38 10.41 -17.47
N ASN A 121 -9.04 9.31 -18.17
CA ASN A 121 -9.34 9.12 -19.59
C ASN A 121 -10.52 8.15 -19.83
N ARG A 122 -11.33 7.87 -18.80
CA ARG A 122 -12.38 6.84 -18.86
C ARG A 122 -13.60 7.17 -19.74
N VAL A 123 -13.64 8.38 -20.31
CA VAL A 123 -14.79 8.88 -21.08
C VAL A 123 -14.83 8.12 -22.42
N ASN A 124 -15.98 7.49 -22.73
CA ASN A 124 -16.26 6.72 -23.96
C ASN A 124 -15.69 5.28 -24.05
N MET A 125 -15.84 4.47 -23.00
CA MET A 125 -15.61 3.02 -23.09
C MET A 125 -16.79 2.20 -22.53
N THR A 126 -16.95 0.96 -23.02
CA THR A 126 -17.91 0.02 -22.45
C THR A 126 -17.40 -0.51 -21.10
N TRP A 127 -18.31 -1.04 -20.28
CA TRP A 127 -17.95 -1.62 -18.98
C TRP A 127 -16.97 -2.80 -19.13
N GLU A 128 -17.12 -3.63 -20.16
CA GLU A 128 -16.26 -4.78 -20.40
C GLU A 128 -14.83 -4.35 -20.73
N ALA A 129 -14.68 -3.31 -21.56
CA ALA A 129 -13.38 -2.72 -21.88
C ALA A 129 -12.75 -2.08 -20.64
N PHE A 130 -13.54 -1.34 -19.85
CA PHE A 130 -13.11 -0.76 -18.58
C PHE A 130 -12.59 -1.84 -17.62
N ALA A 131 -13.41 -2.86 -17.35
CA ALA A 131 -13.08 -3.92 -16.41
C ALA A 131 -11.89 -4.78 -16.88
N SER A 132 -11.73 -4.97 -18.19
CA SER A 132 -10.56 -5.64 -18.76
C SER A 132 -9.28 -4.84 -18.52
N SER A 133 -9.32 -3.52 -18.73
CA SER A 133 -8.16 -2.64 -18.50
C SER A 133 -7.77 -2.57 -17.03
N VAL A 134 -8.74 -2.40 -16.12
CA VAL A 134 -8.48 -2.42 -14.66
C VAL A 134 -7.82 -3.73 -14.25
N ARG A 135 -8.37 -4.89 -14.64
CA ARG A 135 -7.76 -6.20 -14.33
C ARG A 135 -6.34 -6.34 -14.88
N THR A 136 -6.05 -5.71 -16.02
CA THR A 136 -4.70 -5.73 -16.61
C THR A 136 -3.74 -4.87 -15.80
N TYR A 137 -4.14 -3.66 -15.39
CA TYR A 137 -3.30 -2.77 -14.59
C TYR A 137 -3.09 -3.25 -13.16
N GLN A 138 -4.01 -4.05 -12.63
CA GLN A 138 -3.95 -4.56 -11.27
C GLN A 138 -3.15 -5.88 -11.13
N ARG A 139 -2.62 -6.44 -12.23
CA ARG A 139 -1.73 -7.62 -12.16
C ARG A 139 -0.48 -7.30 -11.35
N GLY A 140 -0.13 -8.18 -10.41
CA GLY A 140 1.01 -7.97 -9.49
C GLY A 140 0.70 -7.03 -8.32
N PHE A 141 -0.57 -6.70 -8.10
CA PHE A 141 -1.05 -5.82 -7.04
C PHE A 141 -2.27 -6.42 -6.30
N MET A 142 -2.43 -7.74 -6.40
CA MET A 142 -3.56 -8.49 -5.83
C MET A 142 -3.23 -9.09 -4.46
N GLY A 143 -1.99 -8.93 -4.01
CA GLY A 143 -1.49 -9.49 -2.76
C GLY A 143 -1.21 -10.99 -2.89
N GLU A 144 -0.66 -11.43 -4.03
CA GLU A 144 -0.33 -12.85 -4.21
C GLU A 144 0.76 -13.32 -3.22
N PRO A 145 0.78 -14.60 -2.78
CA PRO A 145 1.73 -15.09 -1.78
C PRO A 145 3.20 -14.81 -2.10
N LYS A 146 3.54 -14.79 -3.40
CA LYS A 146 4.89 -14.59 -3.92
C LYS A 146 4.98 -13.36 -4.84
N GLU A 147 4.11 -12.36 -4.63
CA GLU A 147 4.12 -11.10 -5.38
C GLU A 147 5.48 -10.39 -5.29
N VAL A 148 6.11 -10.42 -4.11
CA VAL A 148 7.43 -9.85 -3.86
C VAL A 148 8.46 -10.96 -3.71
N ARG A 149 9.65 -10.76 -4.28
CA ARG A 149 10.76 -11.70 -4.14
C ARG A 149 11.25 -11.73 -2.67
N PRO A 150 11.53 -12.91 -2.10
CA PRO A 150 12.10 -13.01 -0.76
C PRO A 150 13.36 -12.15 -0.60
N GLY A 151 13.45 -11.42 0.52
CA GLY A 151 14.56 -10.49 0.79
C GLY A 151 14.43 -9.12 0.12
N ARG A 152 13.33 -8.87 -0.60
CA ARG A 152 12.98 -7.54 -1.13
C ARG A 152 11.75 -7.00 -0.42
N GLY A 153 11.72 -5.68 -0.23
CA GLY A 153 10.67 -5.00 0.52
C GLY A 153 10.89 -5.11 2.01
N GLU A 154 10.05 -4.44 2.77
CA GLU A 154 10.24 -4.34 4.21
C GLU A 154 9.67 -5.56 4.93
N PHE A 155 10.35 -5.97 5.99
CA PHE A 155 10.01 -7.18 6.74
C PHE A 155 8.55 -7.19 7.24
N HIS A 156 8.04 -6.04 7.69
CA HIS A 156 6.69 -5.93 8.23
C HIS A 156 5.58 -6.13 7.19
N GLU A 157 5.86 -5.87 5.90
CA GLU A 157 4.93 -6.08 4.79
C GLU A 157 5.17 -7.41 4.07
N ASN A 158 6.43 -7.83 3.97
CA ASN A 158 6.88 -9.00 3.25
C ASN A 158 7.76 -9.89 4.13
N PRO A 159 7.19 -10.50 5.19
CA PRO A 159 7.96 -11.37 6.09
C PRO A 159 8.52 -12.56 5.31
N ALA A 160 9.79 -12.87 5.53
CA ALA A 160 10.46 -13.97 4.85
C ALA A 160 9.87 -15.32 5.24
N SER A 161 9.73 -16.22 4.25
CA SER A 161 9.17 -17.56 4.44
C SER A 161 10.04 -18.49 5.29
N CYS A 162 11.30 -18.12 5.58
CA CYS A 162 12.23 -18.99 6.31
C CYS A 162 11.89 -19.17 7.80
N ILE A 163 10.94 -18.42 8.34
CA ILE A 163 10.47 -18.60 9.72
C ILE A 163 9.60 -19.86 9.86
N CYS A 164 8.95 -20.32 8.79
CA CYS A 164 8.05 -21.49 8.78
C CYS A 164 8.57 -22.67 7.94
N GLU A 165 9.86 -22.69 7.60
CA GLU A 165 10.41 -23.84 6.87
C GLU A 165 10.48 -25.05 7.81
N ASP A 166 9.58 -26.01 7.61
CA ASP A 166 9.76 -27.36 8.14
C ASP A 166 11.16 -27.82 7.72
N THR A 167 12.03 -28.05 8.70
CA THR A 167 13.38 -28.56 8.49
C THR A 167 13.35 -29.87 7.67
N GLU A 168 12.29 -30.65 7.82
CA GLU A 168 12.02 -31.87 7.05
C GLU A 168 11.76 -31.64 5.55
N ALA A 169 11.24 -30.47 5.16
CA ALA A 169 11.00 -30.12 3.76
C ALA A 169 12.31 -29.71 3.06
N LYS A 170 13.24 -29.07 3.80
CA LYS A 170 14.58 -28.70 3.31
C LYS A 170 15.49 -29.89 3.08
N GLU A 171 15.43 -30.90 3.96
CA GLU A 171 16.24 -32.12 3.80
C GLU A 171 15.86 -32.90 2.54
N LYS A 172 14.59 -32.83 2.11
CA LYS A 172 14.12 -33.49 0.88
C LYS A 172 14.63 -32.79 -0.39
N THR A 173 14.73 -31.46 -0.38
CA THR A 173 15.24 -30.69 -1.53
C THR A 173 16.77 -30.75 -1.68
N ASP A 174 17.51 -30.95 -0.59
CA ASP A 174 18.99 -30.97 -0.63
C ASP A 174 19.60 -32.35 -0.92
N SER A 175 18.76 -33.38 -1.07
CA SER A 175 19.18 -34.75 -1.41
C SER A 175 19.44 -35.00 -2.92
N GLY A 176 19.31 -33.97 -3.75
CA GLY A 176 19.68 -34.02 -5.17
C GLY A 176 21.20 -34.00 -5.39
N PRO A 177 21.75 -34.75 -6.37
CA PRO A 177 23.19 -34.86 -6.54
C PRO A 177 23.81 -33.51 -6.94
N ARG A 178 24.48 -32.86 -5.98
CA ARG A 178 25.36 -31.70 -6.23
C ARG A 178 26.53 -32.16 -7.09
N LYS A 179 26.54 -31.77 -8.37
CA LYS A 179 27.72 -31.96 -9.25
C LYS A 179 28.85 -31.05 -8.76
N LEU A 180 29.87 -31.67 -8.19
CA LEU A 180 31.13 -31.03 -7.80
C LEU A 180 31.92 -30.63 -9.06
N GLY A 181 32.00 -29.33 -9.32
CA GLY A 181 32.76 -28.74 -10.42
C GLY A 181 33.96 -27.92 -9.93
N LYS A 182 35.09 -28.61 -9.75
CA LYS A 182 36.52 -28.21 -9.93
C LYS A 182 36.96 -26.78 -9.56
N GLU A 183 37.82 -26.71 -8.54
CA GLU A 183 38.68 -25.58 -8.15
C GLU A 183 39.64 -25.09 -9.27
N ILE A 184 39.88 -23.77 -9.31
CA ILE A 184 41.20 -23.18 -9.61
C ILE A 184 41.44 -21.95 -8.70
N GLY A 185 42.19 -22.16 -7.61
CA GLY A 185 43.41 -21.44 -7.19
C GLY A 185 43.51 -19.91 -7.01
N ALA A 186 43.93 -19.56 -5.77
CA ALA A 186 44.82 -18.44 -5.35
C ALA A 186 44.15 -17.05 -5.11
N THR A 187 44.41 -16.27 -4.05
CA THR A 187 45.48 -16.21 -3.03
C THR A 187 44.97 -15.41 -1.80
N ARG A 188 45.45 -15.74 -0.59
CA ARG A 188 45.20 -15.03 0.68
C ARG A 188 45.88 -13.66 0.76
N LYS A 189 45.25 -12.70 1.46
CA LYS A 189 45.92 -11.79 2.41
C LYS A 189 44.91 -11.13 3.37
N ASP A 190 45.05 -11.44 4.66
CA ASP A 190 44.53 -10.66 5.80
C ASP A 190 45.19 -9.28 5.87
N VAL A 191 44.44 -8.25 6.24
CA VAL A 191 44.74 -7.30 7.35
C VAL A 191 43.38 -6.69 7.78
N GLY A 192 43.09 -6.72 9.07
CA GLY A 192 41.91 -6.08 9.66
C GLY A 192 42.15 -4.61 10.02
N GLU A 193 41.06 -3.86 10.14
CA GLU A 193 41.02 -2.67 10.98
C GLU A 193 39.57 -2.41 11.41
N VAL A 194 39.44 -2.07 12.68
CA VAL A 194 38.21 -1.78 13.41
C VAL A 194 37.95 -0.29 13.25
N VAL A 195 36.75 0.10 12.83
CA VAL A 195 36.28 1.48 12.94
C VAL A 195 34.81 1.42 13.33
N ASP A 196 34.52 1.85 14.56
CA ASP A 196 33.20 2.29 15.00
C ASP A 196 32.78 3.49 14.16
N ASP A 197 31.59 3.47 13.57
CA ASP A 197 30.93 4.71 13.16
C ASP A 197 29.41 4.58 13.23
N GLU A 198 28.80 5.73 13.43
CA GLU A 198 27.60 5.97 14.22
C GLU A 198 26.29 5.63 13.48
N ASN A 199 25.26 5.52 14.31
CA ASN A 199 23.90 5.19 13.96
C ASN A 199 23.24 6.40 13.29
N ASP A 200 23.16 6.43 11.95
CA ASP A 200 22.28 7.33 11.21
C ASP A 200 21.14 6.52 10.57
N ASP A 201 19.94 6.67 11.16
CA ASP A 201 18.67 6.19 10.60
C ASP A 201 18.31 7.04 9.37
N ASP A 202 18.94 6.76 8.23
CA ASP A 202 18.44 7.21 6.93
C ASP A 202 17.47 6.16 6.38
N GLU A 203 16.16 6.47 6.46
CA GLU A 203 15.10 5.79 5.73
C GLU A 203 15.39 5.85 4.22
N LEU A 204 16.10 4.85 3.70
CA LEU A 204 16.24 4.66 2.26
C LEU A 204 14.89 4.23 1.69
N GLU A 205 14.14 5.20 1.18
CA GLU A 205 12.95 5.00 0.37
C GLU A 205 13.36 4.27 -0.93
N TRP A 206 13.31 2.94 -0.91
CA TRP A 206 13.63 2.11 -2.06
C TRP A 206 12.62 2.38 -3.17
N SER A 207 13.11 2.90 -4.29
CA SER A 207 12.31 3.11 -5.49
C SER A 207 11.70 1.80 -5.98
N ASP A 208 10.42 1.85 -6.34
CA ASP A 208 9.68 0.72 -6.90
C ASP A 208 10.45 0.12 -8.10
N PRO A 209 10.43 -1.21 -8.31
CA PRO A 209 11.07 -1.86 -9.48
C PRO A 209 10.70 -1.33 -10.86
N ASP A 210 9.64 -0.53 -10.96
CA ASP A 210 9.02 -0.14 -12.22
C ASP A 210 9.71 1.08 -12.88
N ASP A 211 10.82 1.59 -12.32
CA ASP A 211 11.58 2.72 -12.89
C ASP A 211 12.49 2.33 -14.08
N GLU A 212 12.64 1.03 -14.38
CA GLU A 212 13.55 0.52 -15.41
C GLU A 212 12.80 -0.20 -16.55
N GLU A 213 11.74 0.38 -17.12
CA GLU A 213 11.17 -0.15 -18.38
C GLU A 213 10.34 0.89 -19.15
N ASP A 214 10.99 1.95 -19.67
CA ASP A 214 10.42 2.74 -20.77
C ASP A 214 11.52 3.39 -21.63
N GLN A 215 12.25 2.56 -22.38
CA GLN A 215 13.09 3.01 -23.48
C GLN A 215 12.70 2.26 -24.75
N ASN A 216 11.56 2.60 -25.36
CA ASN A 216 11.30 2.34 -26.78
C ASN A 216 10.14 3.21 -27.30
N ALA A 217 10.43 4.46 -27.66
CA ALA A 217 9.62 5.22 -28.62
C ALA A 217 10.50 6.19 -29.44
N PRO A 218 10.25 6.40 -30.75
CA PRO A 218 11.18 7.09 -31.64
C PRO A 218 11.14 8.62 -31.49
N LEU A 219 12.32 9.22 -31.60
CA LEU A 219 12.60 10.66 -31.66
C LEU A 219 11.79 11.36 -32.78
N ASP A 220 11.11 12.45 -32.44
CA ASP A 220 10.93 13.57 -33.38
C ASP A 220 11.25 14.91 -32.70
N LYS A 221 11.95 15.77 -33.45
CA LYS A 221 12.60 17.00 -33.01
C LYS A 221 11.65 18.19 -33.17
N GLY A 222 11.57 19.06 -32.16
CA GLY A 222 10.83 20.32 -32.26
C GLY A 222 11.12 21.35 -31.16
N LEU A 223 12.27 22.03 -31.30
CA LEU A 223 12.62 23.41 -30.92
C LEU A 223 11.91 24.13 -29.73
N PHE A 224 12.75 24.45 -28.74
CA PHE A 224 12.75 25.55 -27.77
C PHE A 224 11.75 26.72 -27.95
N ASN A 225 11.11 27.14 -26.84
CA ASN A 225 11.46 28.42 -26.20
C ASN A 225 11.03 28.52 -24.73
N ARG A 226 11.90 29.17 -23.96
CA ARG A 226 11.92 29.33 -22.50
C ARG A 226 11.73 30.82 -22.18
N THR A 227 10.80 31.11 -21.28
CA THR A 227 10.63 32.37 -20.50
C THR A 227 9.75 31.96 -19.32
N GLY A 228 10.07 32.09 -18.03
CA GLY A 228 10.93 33.02 -17.31
C GLY A 228 10.06 33.77 -16.30
N LEU A 229 10.13 33.35 -15.01
CA LEU A 229 9.87 34.08 -13.73
C LEU A 229 8.48 34.77 -13.56
N ASP A 230 7.81 34.83 -12.41
CA ASP A 230 8.23 35.19 -11.06
C ASP A 230 7.30 34.61 -9.96
N TYR A 231 7.85 34.51 -8.76
CA TYR A 231 7.20 34.26 -7.46
C TYR A 231 6.77 35.61 -6.89
N ASP A 232 5.58 35.73 -6.28
CA ASP A 232 5.32 36.87 -5.39
C ASP A 232 4.56 36.48 -4.12
N THR A 233 5.17 36.94 -3.03
CA THR A 233 4.84 36.82 -1.61
C THR A 233 3.96 37.98 -1.20
N PHE A 234 2.88 37.74 -0.46
CA PHE A 234 2.25 38.77 0.38
C PHE A 234 2.30 38.34 1.85
N SER A 235 3.13 39.07 2.58
CA SER A 235 3.09 39.23 4.03
C SER A 235 2.23 40.45 4.36
N SER A 236 1.37 40.35 5.36
CA SER A 236 0.98 41.48 6.22
C SER A 236 0.35 40.96 7.52
N ASP A 237 1.20 40.86 8.54
CA ASP A 237 1.07 41.31 9.93
C ASP A 237 -0.29 41.22 10.67
N GLU A 238 -0.24 40.51 11.81
CA GLU A 238 -1.15 40.61 12.96
C GLU A 238 -1.06 41.98 13.67
N PRO A 239 -2.02 42.27 14.58
CA PRO A 239 -1.59 42.35 15.98
C PRO A 239 -2.52 41.64 16.99
N GLU A 240 -1.86 41.17 18.05
CA GLU A 240 -2.38 40.65 19.32
C GLU A 240 -3.35 41.61 20.05
N LEU A 241 -4.31 41.04 20.79
CA LEU A 241 -4.52 41.26 22.24
C LEU A 241 -5.74 40.48 22.78
N GLU A 242 -5.43 39.38 23.47
CA GLU A 242 -5.87 38.92 24.81
C GLU A 242 -7.31 39.04 25.35
N GLU A 243 -7.64 37.99 26.14
CA GLU A 243 -8.61 37.87 27.24
C GLU A 243 -10.10 37.75 26.87
N LEU A 244 -10.89 36.78 27.38
CA LEU A 244 -10.99 36.36 28.77
C LEU A 244 -11.68 34.98 28.88
N LEU A 245 -10.99 34.02 29.51
CA LEU A 245 -11.64 32.99 30.34
C LEU A 245 -11.94 33.65 31.69
N SER A 246 -13.21 33.73 32.11
CA SER A 246 -13.72 33.72 33.50
C SER A 246 -15.19 34.15 33.53
N ASP A 247 -16.10 33.17 33.68
CA ASP A 247 -17.16 33.11 34.71
C ASP A 247 -17.90 31.77 34.63
#